data_AF-A0A958X7Y2-F1
#
_entry.id   AF-A0A958X7Y2-F1
#
_cell.length_a   1.000
_cell.length_b   1.000
_cell.length_c   1.000
_cell.angle_alpha   90.00
_cell.angle_beta   90.00
_cell.angle_gamma   90.00
#
_symmetry.space_group_name_H-M   'P 1'
#
loop_
_entity.id
_entity.type
_entity.pdbx_description
1 polymer ?
#
loop_
_entity_poly.entity_id
_entity_poly.type
_entity_poly.pdbx_seq_one_letter_code
_entity_poly.pdbx_strand_id
1 'polypeptide(L)'
;MSASTLSRRKFLQISGVAGSAFCLGYYFVSGATEATFLNPVSNNDQDGNIEMNAWISIHPTGKVTIFSHRAEMGQGVYQAIPQIVAEELAVLLEEVKVVFAQGDNKKYGSQVTGGSSTVRNSYKNLLKLGATAREMLLEAASNKWSVPKTECYAEAGHIIHRPSGRKFHYGELAAEASKLPVPENIELKPRSEYKLIGKPLKRLDTPLKTNGAAGFGIDKRLPGMLFAAVEHNPRLRGKVKSFDDTAARKIPGVKDVFSLIIKVHNTEREGVAVVADSTWAAIQGKKALKIEWDDSGFEHINTADIYSRQKEKLHTEEGLISRKVGDPDEVLARSTKKIEALYQTPYQSHACMEPMNCTAHYQGDKVEIWGPIQAPDWIQGFISDEMGIDKDNVIVNLTFLGGGFGRKAFTDYPHEACLISQKMGVPIQLLWTREDDMTQGPYRPGISYRCEGVVEDGMISAYKARMSGQNIDHWRSDKRDVANRNTSEGFLK
;
A
#
# COMPACT_ATOMS: atom_id res chain seq x y z
N MET A 1 36.03 11.42 -38.10
CA MET A 1 34.64 10.92 -38.16
C MET A 1 33.91 11.42 -36.91
N SER A 2 32.92 12.28 -37.10
CA SER A 2 32.14 12.88 -36.00
C SER A 2 31.08 11.87 -35.53
N ALA A 3 31.11 11.53 -34.24
CA ALA A 3 30.08 10.69 -33.62
C ALA A 3 28.80 11.52 -33.42
N SER A 4 27.78 11.26 -34.24
CA SER A 4 26.47 11.87 -34.03
C SER A 4 25.78 11.25 -32.81
N THR A 5 25.50 12.07 -31.81
CA THR A 5 24.76 11.67 -30.60
C THR A 5 23.27 11.52 -30.94
N LEU A 6 22.77 10.28 -30.91
CA LEU A 6 21.36 9.99 -31.10
C LEU A 6 20.58 10.50 -29.87
N SER A 7 19.72 11.50 -30.04
CA SER A 7 18.91 12.02 -28.94
C SER A 7 17.73 11.11 -28.61
N ARG A 8 17.32 11.04 -27.33
CA ARG A 8 16.17 10.27 -26.86
C ARG A 8 14.89 10.52 -27.66
N ARG A 9 14.67 11.77 -28.10
CA ARG A 9 13.52 12.17 -28.93
C ARG A 9 13.57 11.53 -30.32
N LYS A 10 14.76 11.46 -30.92
CA LYS A 10 14.96 10.88 -32.26
C LYS A 10 14.85 9.35 -32.22
N PHE A 11 15.29 8.71 -31.14
CA PHE A 11 15.04 7.29 -30.89
C PHE A 11 13.53 6.98 -30.83
N LEU A 12 12.74 7.73 -30.05
CA LEU A 12 11.29 7.52 -29.95
C LEU A 12 10.55 7.76 -31.28
N GLN A 13 10.99 8.73 -32.08
CA GLN A 13 10.44 8.97 -33.42
C GLN A 13 10.75 7.82 -34.38
N ILE A 14 11.97 7.29 -34.34
CA ILE A 14 12.39 6.17 -35.20
C ILE A 14 11.65 4.88 -34.79
N SER A 15 11.52 4.62 -33.48
CA SER A 15 10.80 3.44 -32.98
C SER A 15 9.29 3.50 -33.23
N GLY A 16 8.69 4.68 -33.33
CA GLY A 16 7.27 4.85 -33.64
C GLY A 16 6.90 4.62 -35.11
N VAL A 17 7.84 4.78 -36.04
CA VAL A 17 7.61 4.60 -37.50
C VAL A 17 7.89 3.16 -37.94
N ALA A 18 8.65 2.37 -37.17
CA ALA A 18 8.93 0.95 -37.44
C ALA A 18 7.83 -0.01 -36.91
N GLY A 19 6.57 0.44 -36.82
CA GLY A 19 5.42 -0.27 -36.26
C GLY A 19 4.85 -1.41 -37.12
N SER A 20 5.65 -2.01 -37.99
CA SER A 20 5.26 -3.19 -38.78
C SER A 20 6.45 -4.13 -38.91
N ALA A 21 6.89 -4.68 -37.78
CA ALA A 21 7.81 -5.81 -37.73
C ALA A 21 7.05 -7.05 -37.28
N PHE A 22 7.00 -8.04 -38.17
CA PHE A 22 6.58 -9.41 -37.92
C PHE A 22 7.27 -9.97 -36.66
N CYS A 23 6.51 -10.21 -35.58
CA CYS A 23 7.04 -10.83 -34.37
C CYS A 23 7.08 -12.35 -34.53
N LEU A 24 8.24 -12.89 -34.89
CA LEU A 24 8.57 -14.31 -34.67
C LEU A 24 8.79 -14.53 -33.17
N GLY A 25 7.81 -15.16 -32.52
CA GLY A 25 7.92 -15.56 -31.11
C GLY A 25 8.96 -16.66 -30.95
N TYR A 26 10.11 -16.33 -30.37
CA TYR A 26 11.06 -17.30 -29.88
C TYR A 26 10.73 -17.61 -28.41
N TYR A 27 10.23 -18.82 -28.15
CA TYR A 27 9.93 -19.31 -26.81
C TYR A 27 11.20 -19.87 -26.18
N PHE A 28 11.77 -19.17 -25.20
CA PHE A 28 12.61 -19.85 -24.22
C PHE A 28 11.68 -20.56 -23.24
N VAL A 29 11.86 -21.87 -23.07
CA VAL A 29 11.34 -22.58 -21.89
C VAL A 29 12.06 -21.94 -20.71
N SER A 30 11.49 -20.90 -20.12
CA SER A 30 11.84 -20.55 -18.76
C SER A 30 11.39 -21.74 -17.92
N GLY A 31 12.33 -22.36 -17.22
CA GLY A 31 12.02 -23.29 -16.13
C GLY A 31 11.39 -22.54 -14.96
N ALA A 32 10.35 -21.75 -15.24
CA ALA A 32 9.50 -21.11 -14.25
C ALA A 32 8.78 -22.22 -13.50
N THR A 33 9.41 -22.69 -12.43
CA THR A 33 8.69 -23.21 -11.28
C THR A 33 7.60 -22.21 -10.94
N GLU A 34 6.37 -22.70 -10.68
CA GLU A 34 5.23 -21.88 -10.29
C GLU A 34 5.65 -20.73 -9.38
N ALA A 35 5.09 -19.53 -9.62
CA ALA A 35 5.34 -18.36 -8.78
C ALA A 35 5.19 -18.80 -7.31
N THR A 36 6.31 -18.82 -6.59
CA THR A 36 6.29 -19.21 -5.19
C THR A 36 5.65 -18.05 -4.45
N PHE A 37 4.34 -18.12 -4.26
CA PHE A 37 3.63 -17.17 -3.41
C PHE A 37 4.35 -17.19 -2.06
N LEU A 38 4.93 -16.06 -1.70
CA LEU A 38 5.25 -15.78 -0.31
C LEU A 38 3.90 -15.66 0.39
N ASN A 39 3.31 -16.80 0.74
CA ASN A 39 2.15 -16.82 1.61
C ASN A 39 2.58 -16.03 2.86
N PRO A 40 1.84 -14.97 3.25
CA PRO A 40 1.99 -14.46 4.59
C PRO A 40 1.81 -15.66 5.50
N VAL A 41 2.82 -15.90 6.32
CA VAL A 41 2.79 -17.00 7.27
C VAL A 41 1.61 -16.68 8.17
N SER A 42 0.51 -17.43 8.03
CA SER A 42 -0.46 -17.54 9.10
C SER A 42 0.35 -17.88 10.35
N ASN A 43 0.13 -17.18 11.46
CA ASN A 43 0.85 -17.39 12.75
C ASN A 43 0.79 -18.83 13.30
N ASN A 44 0.23 -19.79 12.57
CA ASN A 44 0.36 -21.21 12.85
C ASN A 44 1.75 -21.70 12.44
N ASP A 45 2.58 -21.95 13.45
CA ASP A 45 3.61 -22.99 13.69
C ASP A 45 3.99 -24.05 12.64
N GLN A 46 3.48 -24.03 11.40
CA GLN A 46 3.65 -25.12 10.43
C GLN A 46 5.09 -25.29 9.93
N ASP A 47 5.93 -24.26 10.03
CA ASP A 47 7.36 -24.34 9.71
C ASP A 47 8.23 -24.57 10.96
N GLY A 48 7.68 -24.67 12.19
CA GLY A 48 8.49 -24.81 13.42
C GLY A 48 9.35 -23.57 13.76
N ASN A 49 9.03 -22.40 13.20
CA ASN A 49 9.73 -21.15 13.47
C ASN A 49 9.42 -20.66 14.90
N ILE A 50 10.46 -20.27 15.64
CA ILE A 50 10.31 -19.71 16.98
C ILE A 50 10.23 -18.18 16.86
N GLU A 51 9.12 -17.60 17.31
CA GLU A 51 8.97 -16.14 17.37
C GLU A 51 9.88 -15.57 18.47
N MET A 52 10.82 -14.70 18.08
CA MET A 52 11.66 -13.94 19.03
C MET A 52 10.94 -12.65 19.44
N ASN A 53 10.32 -12.00 18.46
CA ASN A 53 9.37 -10.91 18.61
C ASN A 53 8.56 -10.79 17.32
N ALA A 54 7.61 -9.87 17.29
CA ALA A 54 6.71 -9.69 16.16
C ALA A 54 7.38 -9.51 14.77
N TRP A 55 8.62 -9.01 14.71
CA TRP A 55 9.35 -8.79 13.45
C TRP A 55 10.37 -9.89 13.14
N ILE A 56 10.72 -10.76 14.08
CA ILE A 56 11.81 -11.74 13.93
C ILE A 56 11.32 -13.11 14.38
N SER A 57 11.42 -14.09 13.48
CA SER A 57 11.35 -15.50 13.83
C SER A 57 12.60 -16.24 13.40
N ILE A 58 12.98 -17.28 14.15
CA ILE A 58 14.18 -18.07 13.89
C ILE A 58 13.79 -19.54 13.86
N HIS A 59 14.08 -20.20 12.75
CA HIS A 59 13.90 -21.63 12.60
C HIS A 59 14.98 -22.39 13.39
N PRO A 60 14.70 -23.59 13.96
CA PRO A 60 15.71 -24.44 14.58
C PRO A 60 16.94 -24.74 13.71
N THR A 61 16.85 -24.64 12.37
CA THR A 61 18.00 -24.77 11.45
C THR A 61 18.87 -23.50 11.36
N GLY A 62 18.51 -22.42 12.05
CA GLY A 62 19.20 -21.13 12.01
C GLY A 62 18.67 -20.14 10.97
N LYS A 63 17.67 -20.52 10.15
CA LYS A 63 17.09 -19.61 9.16
C LYS A 63 16.28 -18.50 9.84
N VAL A 64 16.68 -17.26 9.59
CA VAL A 64 16.02 -16.07 10.15
C VAL A 64 14.97 -15.55 9.17
N THR A 65 13.77 -15.29 9.69
CA THR A 65 12.71 -14.60 8.95
C THR A 65 12.47 -13.21 9.56
N ILE A 66 12.42 -12.19 8.70
CA ILE A 66 12.07 -10.82 9.10
C ILE A 66 10.77 -10.40 8.42
N PHE A 67 9.82 -9.90 9.21
CA PHE A 67 8.51 -9.48 8.73
C PHE A 67 8.50 -8.00 8.32
N SER A 68 8.22 -7.74 7.04
CA SER A 68 7.98 -6.39 6.53
C SER A 68 6.52 -5.99 6.77
N HIS A 69 6.27 -5.29 7.87
CA HIS A 69 4.95 -4.79 8.24
C HIS A 69 4.38 -3.65 7.37
N ARG A 70 5.14 -3.17 6.37
CA ARG A 70 4.73 -2.09 5.45
C ARG A 70 4.71 -2.57 4.01
N ALA A 71 3.90 -1.90 3.20
CA ALA A 71 3.69 -2.24 1.80
C ALA A 71 4.88 -1.80 0.92
N GLU A 72 5.38 -2.70 0.07
CA GLU A 72 6.46 -2.40 -0.88
C GLU A 72 5.91 -1.91 -2.21
N MET A 73 5.98 -0.59 -2.42
CA MET A 73 5.46 0.08 -3.61
C MET A 73 6.52 0.85 -4.40
N GLY A 74 7.80 0.51 -4.23
CA GLY A 74 8.94 1.17 -4.88
C GLY A 74 9.80 2.01 -3.92
N GLN A 75 9.35 2.23 -2.68
CA GLN A 75 10.07 3.04 -1.70
C GLN A 75 11.17 2.27 -0.94
N GLY A 76 11.24 0.94 -1.07
CA GLY A 76 12.30 0.12 -0.47
C GLY A 76 12.10 -0.29 0.98
N VAL A 77 10.87 -0.43 1.45
CA VAL A 77 10.60 -0.98 2.79
C VAL A 77 10.97 -2.46 2.89
N TYR A 78 10.80 -3.23 1.81
CA TYR A 78 11.17 -4.66 1.75
C TYR A 78 12.70 -4.88 1.82
N GLN A 79 13.46 -3.80 1.70
CA GLN A 79 14.91 -3.77 1.89
C GLN A 79 15.27 -3.10 3.22
N ALA A 80 14.77 -1.89 3.45
CA ALA A 80 15.20 -1.04 4.56
C ALA A 80 14.83 -1.63 5.93
N ILE A 81 13.63 -2.20 6.08
CA ILE A 81 13.21 -2.84 7.33
C ILE A 81 14.15 -4.01 7.69
N PRO A 82 14.30 -5.04 6.84
CA PRO A 82 15.19 -6.16 7.17
C PRO A 82 16.64 -5.73 7.28
N GLN A 83 17.11 -4.73 6.52
CA GLN A 83 18.47 -4.21 6.64
C GLN A 83 18.73 -3.56 8.01
N ILE A 84 17.78 -2.77 8.54
CA ILE A 84 17.92 -2.14 9.87
C ILE A 84 17.89 -3.20 10.97
N VAL A 85 16.95 -4.15 10.88
CA VAL A 85 16.81 -5.22 11.87
C VAL A 85 18.02 -6.16 11.84
N ALA A 86 18.48 -6.57 10.66
CA ALA A 86 19.63 -7.43 10.47
C ALA A 86 20.95 -6.80 10.95
N GLU A 87 21.09 -5.47 10.85
CA GLU A 87 22.25 -4.76 11.36
C GLU A 87 22.43 -5.04 12.85
N GLU A 88 21.38 -4.81 13.63
CA GLU A 88 21.44 -5.02 15.08
C GLU A 88 21.41 -6.51 15.44
N LEU A 89 20.62 -7.32 14.73
CA LEU A 89 20.54 -8.77 14.93
C LEU A 89 21.85 -9.50 14.56
N ALA A 90 22.78 -8.85 13.84
CA ALA A 90 24.06 -9.41 13.43
C ALA A 90 23.95 -10.63 12.50
N VAL A 91 23.04 -10.59 11.52
CA VAL A 91 22.84 -11.65 10.52
C VAL A 91 23.28 -11.19 9.12
N LEU A 92 23.62 -12.15 8.25
CA LEU A 92 23.87 -11.86 6.85
C LEU A 92 22.55 -11.58 6.14
N LEU A 93 22.40 -10.38 5.57
CA LEU A 93 21.13 -9.92 4.99
C LEU A 93 20.65 -10.83 3.84
N GLU A 94 21.58 -11.42 3.09
CA GLU A 94 21.28 -12.34 1.99
C GLU A 94 20.75 -13.71 2.43
N GLU A 95 20.95 -14.08 3.70
CA GLU A 95 20.44 -15.33 4.27
C GLU A 95 19.06 -15.15 4.96
N VAL A 96 18.60 -13.90 5.07
CA VAL A 96 17.32 -13.58 5.70
C VAL A 96 16.17 -13.85 4.73
N LYS A 97 15.17 -14.62 5.18
CA LYS A 97 13.87 -14.70 4.53
C LYS A 97 13.06 -13.46 4.90
N VAL A 98 12.62 -12.67 3.92
CA VAL A 98 11.70 -11.56 4.17
C VAL A 98 10.30 -12.00 3.77
N VAL A 99 9.31 -11.68 4.60
CA VAL A 99 7.88 -11.96 4.34
C VAL A 99 7.08 -10.71 4.69
N PHE A 100 6.00 -10.41 3.95
CA PHE A 100 5.08 -9.37 4.40
C PHE A 100 4.37 -9.79 5.68
N ALA A 101 4.31 -8.90 6.66
CA ALA A 101 3.48 -9.18 7.83
C ALA A 101 2.00 -9.14 7.44
N GLN A 102 1.19 -9.99 8.04
CA GLN A 102 -0.26 -9.86 8.00
C GLN A 102 -0.69 -8.51 8.61
N GLY A 103 -1.87 -8.02 8.25
CA GLY A 103 -2.53 -6.92 8.94
C GLY A 103 -2.84 -7.29 10.39
N ASP A 104 -2.15 -6.66 11.33
CA ASP A 104 -2.34 -6.77 12.77
C ASP A 104 -1.86 -5.48 13.46
N ASN A 105 -2.80 -4.58 13.70
CA ASN A 105 -2.50 -3.30 14.34
C ASN A 105 -2.06 -3.44 15.80
N LYS A 106 -2.48 -4.50 16.50
CA LYS A 106 -2.08 -4.76 17.90
C LYS A 106 -0.61 -5.17 17.95
N LYS A 107 -0.17 -6.02 17.02
CA LYS A 107 1.20 -6.54 16.93
C LYS A 107 2.20 -5.54 16.33
N TYR A 108 1.82 -4.83 15.28
CA TYR A 108 2.74 -3.98 14.50
C TYR A 108 2.54 -2.47 14.67
N GLY A 109 1.49 -2.05 15.39
CA GLY A 109 1.03 -0.66 15.35
C GLY A 109 0.40 -0.32 13.99
N SER A 110 0.31 0.97 13.65
CA SER A 110 -0.20 1.36 12.33
C SER A 110 0.66 0.74 11.22
N GLN A 111 0.03 0.11 10.23
CA GLN A 111 0.71 -0.47 9.06
C GLN A 111 0.49 0.34 7.77
N VAL A 112 -0.21 1.48 7.87
CA VAL A 112 -0.44 2.44 6.78
C VAL A 112 0.86 2.88 6.14
N THR A 113 1.02 2.64 4.85
CA THR A 113 2.24 3.04 4.15
C THR A 113 2.01 4.31 3.32
N GLY A 114 2.54 5.44 3.79
CA GLY A 114 2.42 6.75 3.14
C GLY A 114 3.35 7.82 3.74
N GLY A 115 3.47 8.96 3.05
CA GLY A 115 4.22 10.14 3.52
C GLY A 115 5.72 9.93 3.75
N SER A 116 6.32 8.90 3.13
CA SER A 116 7.72 8.48 3.34
C SER A 116 8.07 8.28 4.81
N SER A 117 7.12 7.77 5.59
CA SER A 117 7.19 7.76 7.06
C SER A 117 7.78 6.48 7.65
N THR A 118 7.82 5.36 6.91
CA THR A 118 8.23 4.05 7.42
C THR A 118 9.56 4.10 8.20
N VAL A 119 10.65 4.50 7.53
CA VAL A 119 11.96 4.57 8.18
C VAL A 119 12.01 5.72 9.18
N ARG A 120 11.52 6.92 8.80
CA ARG A 120 11.53 8.11 9.66
C ARG A 120 10.92 7.87 11.03
N ASN A 121 9.81 7.13 11.08
CA ASN A 121 9.08 6.87 12.33
C ASN A 121 9.55 5.60 13.04
N SER A 122 10.05 4.60 12.30
CA SER A 122 10.32 3.27 12.87
C SER A 122 11.80 2.97 13.09
N TYR A 123 12.73 3.78 12.59
CA TYR A 123 14.17 3.48 12.58
C TYR A 123 14.71 3.07 13.96
N LYS A 124 14.48 3.87 14.99
CA LYS A 124 14.96 3.58 16.35
C LYS A 124 14.31 2.32 16.93
N ASN A 125 13.02 2.07 16.66
CA ASN A 125 12.32 0.90 17.15
C ASN A 125 12.81 -0.37 16.44
N LEU A 126 13.04 -0.32 15.14
CA LEU A 126 13.58 -1.44 14.36
C LEU A 126 15.00 -1.82 14.80
N LEU A 127 15.85 -0.84 15.12
CA LEU A 127 17.17 -1.10 15.72
C LEU A 127 17.01 -1.84 17.06
N LYS A 128 16.16 -1.33 17.94
CA LYS A 128 15.90 -1.96 19.24
C LYS A 128 15.40 -3.39 19.08
N LEU A 129 14.46 -3.66 18.18
CA LEU A 129 13.94 -5.01 17.93
C LEU A 129 15.04 -6.02 17.56
N GLY A 130 15.96 -5.64 16.66
CA GLY A 130 17.10 -6.48 16.30
C GLY A 130 18.07 -6.69 17.47
N ALA A 131 18.35 -5.63 18.22
CA ALA A 131 19.26 -5.68 19.36
C ALA A 131 18.67 -6.50 20.53
N THR A 132 17.37 -6.38 20.81
CA THR A 132 16.67 -7.19 21.82
C THR A 132 16.83 -8.68 21.53
N ALA A 133 16.53 -9.11 20.30
CA ALA A 133 16.65 -10.51 19.92
C ALA A 133 18.10 -10.99 20.01
N ARG A 134 19.08 -10.16 19.59
CA ARG A 134 20.52 -10.45 19.76
C ARG A 134 20.89 -10.65 21.25
N GLU A 135 20.44 -9.77 22.14
CA GLU A 135 20.74 -9.88 23.58
C GLU A 135 20.15 -11.14 24.20
N MET A 136 18.92 -11.51 23.83
CA MET A 136 18.29 -12.76 24.29
C MET A 136 19.06 -14.00 23.80
N LEU A 137 19.58 -13.96 22.56
CA LEU A 137 20.42 -15.04 22.03
C LEU A 137 21.79 -15.12 22.73
N LEU A 138 22.41 -13.97 23.02
CA LEU A 138 23.66 -13.89 23.79
C LEU A 138 23.49 -14.50 25.20
N GLU A 139 22.39 -14.15 25.87
CA GLU A 139 22.05 -14.64 27.20
C GLU A 139 21.78 -16.16 27.19
N ALA A 140 21.05 -16.67 26.20
CA ALA A 140 20.85 -18.10 26.04
C ALA A 140 22.17 -18.86 25.82
N ALA A 141 23.07 -18.32 24.99
CA ALA A 141 24.38 -18.93 24.74
C ALA A 141 25.28 -18.92 25.98
N SER A 142 25.32 -17.80 26.71
CA SER A 142 26.12 -17.68 27.93
C SER A 142 25.63 -18.66 29.00
N ASN A 143 24.32 -18.84 29.12
CA ASN A 143 23.72 -19.80 30.03
C ASN A 143 24.06 -21.25 29.65
N LYS A 144 23.95 -21.62 28.36
CA LYS A 144 24.35 -22.95 27.87
C LYS A 144 25.82 -23.28 28.12
N TRP A 145 26.70 -22.32 27.88
CA TRP A 145 28.13 -22.51 28.09
C TRP A 145 28.58 -22.32 29.53
N SER A 146 27.73 -21.77 30.40
CA SER A 146 28.07 -21.35 31.76
C SER A 146 29.28 -20.41 31.79
N VAL A 147 29.28 -19.39 30.92
CA VAL A 147 30.34 -18.38 30.78
C VAL A 147 29.77 -16.96 30.92
N PRO A 148 30.57 -15.94 31.25
CA PRO A 148 30.11 -14.56 31.26
C PRO A 148 29.60 -14.11 29.89
N LYS A 149 28.45 -13.43 29.84
CA LYS A 149 27.89 -12.86 28.58
C LYS A 149 28.86 -11.92 27.88
N THR A 150 29.69 -11.18 28.63
CA THR A 150 30.71 -10.28 28.10
C THR A 150 31.80 -10.97 27.28
N GLU A 151 31.95 -12.29 27.44
CA GLU A 151 32.87 -13.12 26.65
C GLU A 151 32.21 -13.62 25.35
N CYS A 152 30.93 -13.35 25.13
CA CYS A 152 30.19 -13.74 23.93
C CYS A 152 29.95 -12.55 23.00
N TYR A 153 29.86 -12.80 21.69
CA TYR A 153 29.44 -11.80 20.72
C TYR A 153 28.67 -12.41 19.57
N ALA A 154 27.88 -11.58 18.90
CA ALA A 154 27.05 -11.98 17.77
C ALA A 154 27.70 -11.61 16.44
N GLU A 155 27.80 -12.55 15.51
CA GLU A 155 28.29 -12.31 14.15
C GLU A 155 27.71 -13.33 13.17
N ALA A 156 27.25 -12.85 12.01
CA ALA A 156 26.75 -13.66 10.90
C ALA A 156 25.77 -14.78 11.33
N GLY A 157 24.77 -14.45 12.17
CA GLY A 157 23.76 -15.42 12.63
C GLY A 157 24.26 -16.45 13.65
N HIS A 158 25.41 -16.20 14.26
CA HIS A 158 26.00 -17.02 15.30
C HIS A 158 26.27 -16.21 16.57
N ILE A 159 26.25 -16.89 17.71
CA ILE A 159 26.86 -16.41 18.95
C ILE A 159 28.19 -17.13 19.13
N ILE A 160 29.26 -16.39 19.38
CA ILE A 160 30.64 -16.88 19.45
C ILE A 160 31.25 -16.52 20.81
N HIS A 161 31.84 -17.50 21.47
CA HIS A 161 32.59 -17.31 22.72
C HIS A 161 34.04 -16.92 22.42
N ARG A 162 34.43 -15.66 22.70
CA ARG A 162 35.74 -15.08 22.33
C ARG A 162 36.93 -15.92 22.79
N PRO A 163 37.03 -16.37 24.06
CA PRO A 163 38.21 -17.10 24.53
C PRO A 163 38.38 -18.48 23.88
N SER A 164 37.28 -19.17 23.59
CA SER A 164 37.33 -20.57 23.11
C SER A 164 37.11 -20.76 21.61
N GLY A 165 36.54 -19.76 20.93
CA GLY A 165 36.11 -19.87 19.53
C GLY A 165 34.87 -20.75 19.29
N ARG A 166 34.30 -21.38 20.33
CA ARG A 166 33.03 -22.13 20.23
C ARG A 166 31.91 -21.21 19.73
N LYS A 167 31.02 -21.78 18.92
CA LYS A 167 29.90 -21.07 18.33
C LYS A 167 28.61 -21.87 18.40
N PHE A 168 27.50 -21.17 18.56
CA PHE A 168 26.14 -21.66 18.32
C PHE A 168 25.54 -20.86 17.17
N HIS A 169 24.84 -21.52 16.24
CA HIS A 169 23.95 -20.80 15.33
C HIS A 169 22.64 -20.43 16.04
N TYR A 170 21.93 -19.40 15.58
CA TYR A 170 20.76 -18.88 16.31
C TYR A 170 19.64 -19.91 16.52
N GLY A 171 19.45 -20.84 15.58
CA GLY A 171 18.47 -21.93 15.70
C GLY A 171 18.67 -22.82 16.94
N GLU A 172 19.90 -23.02 17.41
CA GLU A 172 20.21 -23.81 18.62
C GLU A 172 19.82 -23.11 19.92
N LEU A 173 19.58 -21.80 19.84
CA LEU A 173 19.36 -20.90 20.97
C LEU A 173 17.94 -20.33 21.01
N ALA A 174 17.28 -20.22 19.85
CA ALA A 174 16.02 -19.50 19.70
C ALA A 174 14.93 -19.95 20.71
N ALA A 175 14.81 -21.26 20.96
CA ALA A 175 13.76 -21.80 21.84
C ALA A 175 13.99 -21.47 23.32
N GLU A 176 15.24 -21.34 23.74
CA GLU A 176 15.59 -20.94 25.11
C GLU A 176 15.58 -19.42 25.22
N ALA A 177 16.13 -18.74 24.22
CA ALA A 177 16.16 -17.29 24.15
C ALA A 177 14.75 -16.68 24.20
N SER A 178 13.77 -17.22 23.47
CA SER A 178 12.38 -16.72 23.45
C SER A 178 11.65 -16.79 24.79
N LYS A 179 12.15 -17.61 25.74
CA LYS A 179 11.58 -17.76 27.09
C LYS A 179 12.23 -16.84 28.11
N LEU A 180 13.33 -16.16 27.75
CA LEU A 180 14.01 -15.24 28.63
C LEU A 180 13.21 -13.94 28.80
N PRO A 181 13.31 -13.26 29.94
CA PRO A 181 12.74 -11.93 30.10
C PRO A 181 13.35 -10.97 29.09
N VAL A 182 12.51 -10.10 28.53
CA VAL A 182 12.95 -9.06 27.60
C VAL A 182 13.85 -8.06 28.35
N PRO A 183 15.09 -7.80 27.90
CA PRO A 183 15.98 -6.85 28.57
C PRO A 183 15.41 -5.43 28.60
N GLU A 184 15.46 -4.77 29.75
CA GLU A 184 14.98 -3.38 29.91
C GLU A 184 15.89 -2.35 29.23
N ASN A 185 17.21 -2.57 29.33
CA ASN A 185 18.23 -1.70 28.75
C ASN A 185 18.95 -2.44 27.62
N ILE A 186 18.81 -1.92 26.40
CA ILE A 186 19.40 -2.51 25.19
C ILE A 186 20.37 -1.51 24.60
N GLU A 187 21.64 -1.90 24.54
CA GLU A 187 22.68 -1.13 23.87
C GLU A 187 22.65 -1.40 22.36
N LEU A 188 22.58 -0.32 21.58
CA LEU A 188 22.62 -0.38 20.12
C LEU A 188 24.07 -0.31 19.66
N LYS A 189 24.37 -0.97 18.54
CA LYS A 189 25.70 -0.88 17.95
C LYS A 189 26.03 0.58 17.61
N PRO A 190 27.26 1.06 17.88
CA PRO A 190 27.67 2.36 17.41
C PRO A 190 27.71 2.38 15.89
N ARG A 191 27.41 3.53 15.27
CA ARG A 191 27.40 3.66 13.80
C ARG A 191 28.72 3.28 13.12
N SER A 192 29.84 3.39 13.83
CA SER A 192 31.16 2.96 13.36
C SER A 192 31.25 1.44 13.10
N GLU A 193 30.39 0.65 13.72
CA GLU A 193 30.33 -0.80 13.56
C GLU A 193 29.30 -1.26 12.51
N TYR A 194 28.54 -0.33 11.92
CA TYR A 194 27.49 -0.69 10.97
C TYR A 194 28.07 -1.32 9.69
N LYS A 195 27.61 -2.54 9.40
CA LYS A 195 28.03 -3.32 8.22
C LYS A 195 27.01 -3.24 7.08
N LEU A 196 25.74 -2.96 7.38
CA LEU A 196 24.62 -2.94 6.44
C LEU A 196 24.04 -1.53 6.25
N ILE A 197 23.69 -0.82 7.32
CA ILE A 197 23.05 0.50 7.25
C ILE A 197 24.03 1.52 6.63
N GLY A 198 23.53 2.32 5.69
CA GLY A 198 24.34 3.31 4.97
C GLY A 198 25.21 2.71 3.85
N LYS A 199 25.09 1.41 3.57
CA LYS A 199 25.78 0.75 2.44
C LYS A 199 24.83 0.59 1.23
N PRO A 200 25.35 0.69 -0.01
CA PRO A 200 24.56 0.56 -1.23
C PRO A 200 24.32 -0.92 -1.59
N LEU A 201 23.62 -1.65 -0.74
CA LEU A 201 23.35 -3.08 -0.94
C LEU A 201 22.34 -3.30 -2.07
N LYS A 202 22.45 -4.47 -2.73
CA LYS A 202 21.43 -4.92 -3.70
C LYS A 202 20.12 -5.22 -2.96
N ARG A 203 19.00 -4.90 -3.59
CA ARG A 203 17.69 -5.12 -2.96
C ARG A 203 17.30 -6.59 -2.97
N LEU A 204 16.79 -7.07 -1.83
CA LEU A 204 16.32 -8.44 -1.66
C LEU A 204 15.14 -8.82 -2.57
N ASP A 205 14.31 -7.85 -2.96
CA ASP A 205 13.15 -8.06 -3.83
C ASP A 205 13.46 -7.96 -5.33
N THR A 206 14.69 -7.57 -5.72
CA THR A 206 15.06 -7.46 -7.14
C THR A 206 14.99 -8.81 -7.87
N PRO A 207 15.61 -9.91 -7.37
CA PRO A 207 15.57 -11.20 -8.07
C PRO A 207 14.14 -11.66 -8.35
N LEU A 208 13.26 -11.55 -7.35
CA LEU A 208 11.84 -11.92 -7.44
C LEU A 208 11.11 -11.12 -8.52
N LYS A 209 11.39 -9.82 -8.63
CA LYS A 209 10.73 -8.94 -9.60
C LYS A 209 11.25 -9.14 -11.02
N THR A 210 12.53 -9.51 -11.18
CA THR A 210 13.15 -9.67 -12.51
C THR A 210 12.90 -11.03 -13.15
N ASN A 211 12.53 -12.05 -12.37
CA ASN A 211 12.28 -13.41 -12.87
C ASN A 211 10.80 -13.82 -12.83
N GLY A 212 9.89 -12.92 -12.43
CA GLY A 212 8.45 -13.20 -12.36
C GLY A 212 8.00 -14.00 -11.12
N ALA A 213 8.89 -14.27 -10.15
CA ALA A 213 8.53 -14.98 -8.93
C ALA A 213 7.85 -14.10 -7.85
N ALA A 214 7.92 -12.77 -7.98
CA ALA A 214 7.23 -11.85 -7.08
C ALA A 214 5.71 -11.98 -7.25
N GLY A 215 5.01 -12.44 -6.21
CA GLY A 215 3.55 -12.51 -6.21
C GLY A 215 2.88 -11.15 -5.97
N PHE A 216 2.12 -10.69 -6.95
CA PHE A 216 1.24 -9.53 -6.87
C PHE A 216 -0.20 -9.95 -6.54
N GLY A 217 -1.09 -8.99 -6.33
CA GLY A 217 -2.46 -9.26 -5.89
C GLY A 217 -3.22 -10.15 -6.87
N ILE A 218 -3.10 -9.84 -8.16
CA ILE A 218 -3.77 -10.57 -9.25
C ILE A 218 -3.23 -12.00 -9.43
N ASP A 219 -2.04 -12.29 -8.92
CA ASP A 219 -1.44 -13.61 -9.06
C ASP A 219 -2.10 -14.61 -8.09
N LYS A 220 -2.71 -14.15 -6.99
CA LYS A 220 -3.26 -15.05 -5.96
C LYS A 220 -4.27 -16.02 -6.55
N ARG A 221 -4.11 -17.31 -6.25
CA ARG A 221 -5.07 -18.37 -6.61
C ARG A 221 -5.48 -19.12 -5.34
N LEU A 222 -6.75 -19.48 -5.24
CA LEU A 222 -7.32 -20.29 -4.17
C LEU A 222 -8.15 -21.43 -4.79
N PRO A 223 -8.24 -22.60 -4.14
CA PRO A 223 -9.13 -23.67 -4.58
C PRO A 223 -10.57 -23.20 -4.70
N GLY A 224 -11.26 -23.55 -5.79
CA GLY A 224 -12.67 -23.18 -6.02
C GLY A 224 -12.92 -21.70 -6.29
N MET A 225 -11.87 -20.89 -6.48
CA MET A 225 -12.01 -19.44 -6.70
C MET A 225 -12.69 -19.10 -8.02
N LEU A 226 -13.60 -18.12 -7.99
CA LEU A 226 -14.18 -17.48 -9.16
C LEU A 226 -13.60 -16.07 -9.36
N PHE A 227 -13.84 -15.50 -10.54
CA PHE A 227 -13.35 -14.19 -10.93
C PHE A 227 -14.51 -13.23 -11.14
N ALA A 228 -14.33 -11.98 -10.75
CA ALA A 228 -15.36 -10.95 -10.89
C ALA A 228 -14.84 -9.71 -11.61
N ALA A 229 -15.72 -9.13 -12.43
CA ALA A 229 -15.58 -7.80 -12.98
C ALA A 229 -16.91 -7.05 -12.74
N VAL A 230 -16.84 -5.75 -12.45
CA VAL A 230 -18.02 -4.95 -12.11
C VAL A 230 -18.14 -3.80 -13.09
N GLU A 231 -19.33 -3.63 -13.66
CA GLU A 231 -19.67 -2.41 -14.38
C GLU A 231 -20.21 -1.40 -13.36
N HIS A 232 -19.40 -0.40 -13.04
CA HIS A 232 -19.76 0.64 -12.09
C HIS A 232 -20.59 1.73 -12.74
N ASN A 233 -21.48 2.36 -11.97
CA ASN A 233 -22.14 3.57 -12.45
C ASN A 233 -21.09 4.62 -12.84
N PRO A 234 -21.14 5.20 -14.06
CA PRO A 234 -20.16 6.21 -14.49
C PRO A 234 -20.20 7.49 -13.65
N ARG A 235 -21.29 7.74 -12.92
CA ARG A 235 -21.41 8.84 -11.96
C ARG A 235 -21.50 8.29 -10.55
N LEU A 236 -20.54 8.68 -9.72
CA LEU A 236 -20.59 8.43 -8.28
C LEU A 236 -21.92 8.97 -7.72
N ARG A 237 -22.62 8.18 -6.90
CA ARG A 237 -24.01 8.39 -6.38
C ARG A 237 -25.16 8.06 -7.33
N GLY A 238 -24.88 7.75 -8.59
CA GLY A 238 -25.91 7.23 -9.49
C GLY A 238 -26.35 5.83 -9.08
N LYS A 239 -27.57 5.46 -9.47
CA LYS A 239 -28.21 4.18 -9.15
C LYS A 239 -28.37 3.29 -10.37
N VAL A 240 -28.48 1.98 -10.16
CA VAL A 240 -28.94 1.03 -11.17
C VAL A 240 -30.45 1.13 -11.25
N LYS A 241 -31.00 1.69 -12.32
CA LYS A 241 -32.45 1.71 -12.55
C LYS A 241 -32.95 0.33 -12.98
N SER A 242 -32.25 -0.27 -13.95
CA SER A 242 -32.50 -1.62 -14.44
C SER A 242 -31.29 -2.11 -15.26
N PHE A 243 -31.17 -3.42 -15.45
CA PHE A 243 -30.19 -4.00 -16.37
C PHE A 243 -30.74 -5.24 -17.08
N ASP A 244 -30.28 -5.49 -18.31
CA ASP A 244 -30.47 -6.73 -19.06
C ASP A 244 -29.14 -7.49 -19.11
N ASP A 245 -29.13 -8.66 -18.48
CA ASP A 245 -27.98 -9.57 -18.39
C ASP A 245 -28.09 -10.78 -19.33
N THR A 246 -29.11 -10.83 -20.20
CA THR A 246 -29.41 -11.99 -21.06
C THR A 246 -28.22 -12.35 -21.96
N ALA A 247 -27.52 -11.35 -22.50
CA ALA A 247 -26.34 -11.56 -23.33
C ALA A 247 -25.12 -11.98 -22.48
N ALA A 248 -24.96 -11.41 -21.28
CA ALA A 248 -23.89 -11.74 -20.36
C ALA A 248 -23.97 -13.20 -19.91
N ARG A 249 -25.16 -13.68 -19.53
CA ARG A 249 -25.39 -15.07 -19.08
C ARG A 249 -25.17 -16.12 -20.17
N LYS A 250 -25.18 -15.74 -21.45
CA LYS A 250 -24.89 -16.65 -22.57
C LYS A 250 -23.40 -16.86 -22.80
N ILE A 251 -22.53 -16.04 -22.19
CA ILE A 251 -21.09 -16.16 -22.35
C ILE A 251 -20.59 -17.38 -21.56
N PRO A 252 -19.89 -18.34 -22.20
CA PRO A 252 -19.35 -19.50 -21.51
C PRO A 252 -18.46 -19.09 -20.33
N GLY A 253 -18.73 -19.69 -19.17
CA GLY A 253 -17.99 -19.46 -17.94
C GLY A 253 -18.63 -18.46 -16.98
N VAL A 254 -19.56 -17.61 -17.44
CA VAL A 254 -20.35 -16.75 -16.55
C VAL A 254 -21.22 -17.61 -15.63
N LYS A 255 -21.15 -17.36 -14.32
CA LYS A 255 -21.86 -18.08 -13.27
C LYS A 255 -23.02 -17.29 -12.70
N ASP A 256 -22.81 -16.00 -12.47
CA ASP A 256 -23.89 -15.12 -12.01
C ASP A 256 -23.67 -13.66 -12.40
N VAL A 257 -24.77 -12.90 -12.41
CA VAL A 257 -24.84 -11.46 -12.65
C VAL A 257 -25.83 -10.84 -11.68
N PHE A 258 -25.43 -9.77 -10.97
CA PHE A 258 -26.29 -9.11 -9.99
C PHE A 258 -25.83 -7.68 -9.70
N SER A 259 -26.76 -6.83 -9.26
CA SER A 259 -26.43 -5.50 -8.77
C SER A 259 -25.84 -5.56 -7.36
N LEU A 260 -24.94 -4.62 -7.06
CA LEU A 260 -24.37 -4.43 -5.74
C LEU A 260 -24.15 -2.94 -5.47
N ILE A 261 -24.08 -2.60 -4.18
CA ILE A 261 -23.77 -1.26 -3.69
C ILE A 261 -22.50 -1.36 -2.88
N ILE A 262 -21.50 -0.57 -3.25
CA ILE A 262 -20.24 -0.45 -2.50
C ILE A 262 -20.17 0.92 -1.84
N LYS A 263 -19.64 0.94 -0.61
CA LYS A 263 -19.24 2.17 0.06
C LYS A 263 -17.92 2.68 -0.50
N VAL A 264 -17.92 3.95 -0.89
CA VAL A 264 -16.72 4.72 -1.27
C VAL A 264 -16.65 5.92 -0.33
N HIS A 265 -15.87 5.79 0.75
CA HIS A 265 -15.91 6.77 1.86
C HIS A 265 -17.36 6.92 2.39
N ASN A 266 -17.84 8.14 2.70
CA ASN A 266 -19.23 8.36 3.17
C ASN A 266 -20.25 8.42 2.01
N THR A 267 -19.97 7.80 0.87
CA THR A 267 -20.94 7.73 -0.24
C THR A 267 -21.03 6.32 -0.79
N GLU A 268 -21.98 6.13 -1.70
CA GLU A 268 -22.30 4.84 -2.30
C GLU A 268 -22.09 4.89 -3.80
N ARG A 269 -21.69 3.75 -4.34
CA ARG A 269 -21.61 3.49 -5.77
C ARG A 269 -22.32 2.20 -6.05
N GLU A 270 -23.32 2.27 -6.91
CA GLU A 270 -23.98 1.08 -7.45
C GLU A 270 -23.24 0.58 -8.69
N GLY A 271 -23.32 -0.73 -8.90
CA GLY A 271 -22.79 -1.39 -10.09
C GLY A 271 -23.49 -2.71 -10.35
N VAL A 272 -23.08 -3.39 -11.42
CA VAL A 272 -23.51 -4.74 -11.75
C VAL A 272 -22.29 -5.64 -11.85
N ALA A 273 -22.19 -6.60 -10.94
CA ALA A 273 -21.13 -7.60 -10.90
C ALA A 273 -21.43 -8.73 -11.88
N VAL A 274 -20.38 -9.19 -12.58
CA VAL A 274 -20.37 -10.42 -13.35
C VAL A 274 -19.33 -11.34 -12.74
N VAL A 275 -19.77 -12.53 -12.30
CA VAL A 275 -18.91 -13.55 -11.72
C VAL A 275 -18.77 -14.71 -12.71
N ALA A 276 -17.55 -15.18 -12.94
CA ALA A 276 -17.24 -16.24 -13.89
C ALA A 276 -16.09 -17.14 -13.42
N ASP A 277 -15.86 -18.26 -14.10
CA ASP A 277 -14.72 -19.16 -13.85
C ASP A 277 -13.39 -18.69 -14.44
N SER A 278 -13.38 -17.57 -15.16
CA SER A 278 -12.16 -16.91 -15.63
C SER A 278 -12.33 -15.38 -15.67
N THR A 279 -11.22 -14.67 -15.51
CA THR A 279 -11.19 -13.20 -15.65
C THR A 279 -11.69 -12.75 -17.03
N TRP A 280 -11.36 -13.50 -18.09
CA TRP A 280 -11.83 -13.18 -19.44
C TRP A 280 -13.35 -13.27 -19.56
N ALA A 281 -13.96 -14.37 -19.10
CA ALA A 281 -15.40 -14.54 -19.15
C ALA A 281 -16.13 -13.47 -18.32
N ALA A 282 -15.60 -13.11 -17.14
CA ALA A 282 -16.16 -12.02 -16.33
C ALA A 282 -16.13 -10.67 -17.08
N ILE A 283 -15.00 -10.33 -17.71
CA ILE A 283 -14.86 -9.08 -18.48
C ILE A 283 -15.77 -9.07 -19.73
N GLN A 284 -15.88 -10.20 -20.44
CA GLN A 284 -16.77 -10.29 -21.60
C GLN A 284 -18.24 -10.20 -21.19
N GLY A 285 -18.62 -10.87 -20.09
CA GLY A 285 -19.96 -10.75 -19.52
C GLY A 285 -20.28 -9.32 -19.13
N LYS A 286 -19.34 -8.62 -18.47
CA LYS A 286 -19.47 -7.20 -18.13
C LYS A 286 -19.77 -6.34 -19.36
N LYS A 287 -19.00 -6.52 -20.44
CA LYS A 287 -19.18 -5.79 -21.70
C LYS A 287 -20.50 -6.08 -22.42
N ALA A 288 -21.13 -7.22 -22.13
CA ALA A 288 -22.40 -7.62 -22.74
C ALA A 288 -23.62 -7.09 -21.98
N LEU A 289 -23.44 -6.48 -20.80
CA LEU A 289 -24.52 -5.89 -20.03
C LEU A 289 -25.12 -4.68 -20.76
N LYS A 290 -26.44 -4.54 -20.63
CA LYS A 290 -27.13 -3.28 -20.97
C LYS A 290 -27.72 -2.73 -19.69
N ILE A 291 -27.24 -1.57 -19.25
CA ILE A 291 -27.64 -0.98 -17.96
C ILE A 291 -28.28 0.37 -18.21
N GLU A 292 -29.45 0.57 -17.60
CA GLU A 292 -30.04 1.89 -17.42
C GLU A 292 -29.63 2.43 -16.06
N TRP A 293 -28.94 3.57 -16.08
CA TRP A 293 -28.54 4.29 -14.87
C TRP A 293 -29.56 5.39 -14.53
N ASP A 294 -29.79 5.61 -13.24
CA ASP A 294 -30.49 6.79 -12.73
C ASP A 294 -29.48 7.72 -12.06
N ASP A 295 -29.27 8.89 -12.66
CA ASP A 295 -28.40 9.95 -12.16
C ASP A 295 -29.15 11.27 -11.89
N SER A 296 -30.49 11.26 -11.81
CA SER A 296 -31.27 12.49 -11.64
C SER A 296 -31.22 13.08 -10.23
N GLY A 297 -30.72 12.32 -9.25
CA GLY A 297 -30.70 12.69 -7.84
C GLY A 297 -29.63 13.72 -7.42
N PHE A 298 -28.83 14.22 -8.36
CA PHE A 298 -27.77 15.20 -8.07
C PHE A 298 -27.42 16.05 -9.29
N GLU A 299 -26.81 17.20 -9.02
CA GLU A 299 -26.34 18.10 -10.06
C GLU A 299 -25.20 17.50 -10.88
N HIS A 300 -25.28 17.65 -12.20
CA HIS A 300 -24.21 17.24 -13.12
C HIS A 300 -23.28 18.43 -13.38
N ILE A 301 -22.15 18.44 -12.70
CA ILE A 301 -21.11 19.47 -12.88
C ILE A 301 -19.94 18.92 -13.69
N ASN A 302 -19.35 19.76 -14.52
CA ASN A 302 -18.10 19.45 -15.22
C ASN A 302 -16.90 20.13 -14.53
N THR A 303 -15.69 19.83 -15.00
CA THR A 303 -14.44 20.39 -14.44
C THR A 303 -14.39 21.92 -14.49
N ALA A 304 -14.94 22.55 -15.53
CA ALA A 304 -14.97 24.01 -15.65
C ALA A 304 -15.92 24.63 -14.60
N ASP A 305 -17.09 24.04 -14.38
CA ASP A 305 -18.04 24.48 -13.36
C ASP A 305 -17.41 24.39 -11.96
N ILE A 306 -16.72 23.27 -11.68
CA ILE A 306 -16.01 23.06 -10.41
C ILE A 306 -14.99 24.16 -10.18
N TYR A 307 -14.13 24.46 -11.15
CA TYR A 307 -13.09 25.49 -10.98
C TYR A 307 -13.65 26.90 -10.94
N SER A 308 -14.74 27.18 -11.65
CA SER A 308 -15.44 28.46 -11.55
C SER A 308 -15.94 28.69 -10.13
N ARG A 309 -16.64 27.71 -9.53
CA ARG A 309 -17.10 27.76 -8.14
C ARG A 309 -15.95 27.88 -7.15
N GLN A 310 -14.87 27.12 -7.35
CA GLN A 310 -13.69 27.21 -6.47
C GLN A 310 -13.07 28.60 -6.51
N LYS A 311 -12.93 29.19 -7.70
CA LYS A 311 -12.41 30.55 -7.88
C LYS A 311 -13.30 31.58 -7.20
N GLU A 312 -14.62 31.52 -7.43
CA GLU A 312 -15.58 32.40 -6.78
C GLU A 312 -15.44 32.38 -5.26
N LYS A 313 -15.39 31.17 -4.67
CA LYS A 313 -15.20 31.00 -3.23
C LYS A 313 -13.90 31.59 -2.70
N LEU A 314 -12.81 31.50 -3.45
CA LEU A 314 -11.52 32.08 -3.04
C LEU A 314 -11.54 33.61 -2.90
N HIS A 315 -12.45 34.28 -3.62
CA HIS A 315 -12.65 35.72 -3.57
C HIS A 315 -13.75 36.17 -2.59
N THR A 316 -14.72 35.30 -2.33
CA THR A 316 -15.93 35.65 -1.56
C THR A 316 -15.94 35.08 -0.14
N GLU A 317 -15.15 34.04 0.15
CA GLU A 317 -15.10 33.36 1.44
C GLU A 317 -13.68 33.35 2.03
N GLU A 318 -13.55 33.48 3.36
CA GLU A 318 -12.27 33.34 4.06
C GLU A 318 -11.86 31.87 4.30
N GLY A 319 -12.85 30.97 4.39
CA GLY A 319 -12.64 29.56 4.69
C GLY A 319 -12.17 29.30 6.14
N LEU A 320 -11.75 28.06 6.39
CA LEU A 320 -11.24 27.64 7.70
C LEU A 320 -9.75 27.97 7.84
N ILE A 321 -9.36 28.56 8.98
CA ILE A 321 -7.97 28.93 9.24
C ILE A 321 -7.19 27.70 9.70
N SER A 322 -6.19 27.29 8.92
CA SER A 322 -5.24 26.24 9.32
C SER A 322 -4.11 26.78 10.19
N ARG A 323 -3.57 27.97 9.88
CA ARG A 323 -2.47 28.62 10.59
C ARG A 323 -2.46 30.13 10.31
N LYS A 324 -2.30 30.95 11.35
CA LYS A 324 -2.04 32.39 11.26
C LYS A 324 -0.82 32.73 12.12
N VAL A 325 0.09 33.55 11.60
CA VAL A 325 1.26 34.11 12.31
C VAL A 325 1.31 35.60 11.99
N GLY A 326 1.27 36.45 13.01
CA GLY A 326 1.13 37.90 12.83
C GLY A 326 -0.22 38.30 12.21
N ASP A 327 -0.28 39.50 11.63
CA ASP A 327 -1.45 39.99 10.90
C ASP A 327 -1.13 40.29 9.42
N PRO A 328 -1.19 39.27 8.53
CA PRO A 328 -0.96 39.49 7.12
C PRO A 328 -2.09 40.31 6.46
N ASP A 329 -3.30 40.32 7.02
CA ASP A 329 -4.46 41.01 6.44
C ASP A 329 -4.27 42.53 6.53
N GLU A 330 -3.78 43.02 7.67
CA GLU A 330 -3.46 44.43 7.87
C GLU A 330 -2.39 44.92 6.88
N VAL A 331 -1.32 44.15 6.69
CA VAL A 331 -0.22 44.49 5.77
C VAL A 331 -0.71 44.46 4.31
N LEU A 332 -1.48 43.44 3.93
CA LEU A 332 -2.07 43.31 2.60
C LEU A 332 -3.05 44.45 2.29
N ALA A 333 -3.82 44.91 3.26
CA ALA A 333 -4.78 45.99 3.09
C ALA A 333 -4.11 47.38 2.92
N ARG A 334 -2.95 47.59 3.55
CA ARG A 334 -2.22 48.87 3.49
C ARG A 334 -1.25 48.97 2.32
N SER A 335 -0.76 47.84 1.80
CA SER A 335 0.25 47.85 0.74
C SER A 335 -0.34 48.13 -0.64
N THR A 336 0.30 49.05 -1.37
CA THR A 336 0.00 49.31 -2.80
C THR A 336 0.75 48.35 -3.73
N LYS A 337 1.67 47.52 -3.20
CA LYS A 337 2.48 46.55 -3.96
C LYS A 337 2.04 45.11 -3.75
N LYS A 338 0.73 44.89 -3.55
CA LYS A 338 0.17 43.55 -3.38
C LYS A 338 0.34 42.74 -4.67
N ILE A 339 0.91 41.55 -4.54
CA ILE A 339 0.97 40.53 -5.58
C ILE A 339 -0.16 39.53 -5.32
N GLU A 340 -0.94 39.22 -6.33
CA GLU A 340 -1.92 38.15 -6.30
C GLU A 340 -1.63 37.13 -7.41
N ALA A 341 -1.67 35.86 -7.06
CA ALA A 341 -1.56 34.76 -8.00
C ALA A 341 -2.62 33.69 -7.74
N LEU A 342 -3.26 33.23 -8.82
CA LEU A 342 -4.20 32.12 -8.81
C LEU A 342 -3.52 30.90 -9.40
N TYR A 343 -3.59 29.78 -8.68
CA TYR A 343 -3.06 28.49 -9.12
C TYR A 343 -4.15 27.44 -9.12
N GLN A 344 -4.00 26.42 -9.97
CA GLN A 344 -4.90 25.28 -10.03
C GLN A 344 -4.11 24.00 -10.16
N THR A 345 -4.63 22.94 -9.55
CA THR A 345 -4.13 21.58 -9.77
C THR A 345 -5.28 20.71 -10.28
N PRO A 346 -5.03 19.80 -11.24
CA PRO A 346 -6.09 18.99 -11.82
C PRO A 346 -6.51 17.85 -10.89
N TYR A 347 -7.72 17.33 -11.13
CA TYR A 347 -8.06 15.98 -10.70
C TYR A 347 -7.10 14.99 -11.37
N GLN A 348 -6.55 14.06 -10.59
CA GLN A 348 -5.51 13.17 -11.09
C GLN A 348 -5.78 11.73 -10.69
N SER A 349 -5.80 10.85 -11.69
CA SER A 349 -5.74 9.41 -11.47
C SER A 349 -4.37 9.02 -10.97
N HIS A 350 -4.37 8.07 -10.04
CA HIS A 350 -3.16 7.46 -9.50
C HIS A 350 -2.45 6.60 -10.55
N ALA A 351 -3.20 6.10 -11.54
CA ALA A 351 -2.71 5.35 -12.70
C ALA A 351 -1.66 4.28 -12.33
N CYS A 352 -1.98 3.44 -11.33
CA CYS A 352 -1.09 2.36 -10.91
C CYS A 352 -0.82 1.42 -12.09
N MET A 353 0.37 0.82 -12.19
CA MET A 353 0.65 -0.12 -13.27
C MET A 353 -0.19 -1.39 -13.13
N GLU A 354 -0.35 -1.87 -11.90
CA GLU A 354 -1.32 -2.90 -11.54
C GLU A 354 -2.68 -2.25 -11.21
N PRO A 355 -3.74 -2.51 -12.00
CA PRO A 355 -5.10 -2.03 -11.69
C PRO A 355 -5.61 -2.49 -10.33
N MET A 356 -6.71 -1.89 -9.88
CA MET A 356 -7.36 -2.33 -8.63
C MET A 356 -7.79 -3.80 -8.75
N ASN A 357 -7.39 -4.59 -7.77
CA ASN A 357 -7.73 -6.00 -7.67
C ASN A 357 -7.68 -6.42 -6.21
N CYS A 358 -8.45 -7.43 -5.86
CA CYS A 358 -8.41 -8.04 -4.55
C CYS A 358 -9.00 -9.44 -4.62
N THR A 359 -8.43 -10.37 -3.85
CA THR A 359 -9.03 -11.68 -3.61
C THR A 359 -9.63 -11.70 -2.21
N ALA A 360 -10.89 -12.10 -2.07
CA ALA A 360 -11.55 -12.21 -0.78
C ALA A 360 -12.26 -13.56 -0.63
N HIS A 361 -12.31 -14.06 0.60
CA HIS A 361 -13.07 -15.25 0.97
C HIS A 361 -13.85 -15.01 2.26
N TYR A 362 -15.14 -14.71 2.09
CA TYR A 362 -16.09 -14.57 3.19
C TYR A 362 -16.59 -15.95 3.63
N GLN A 363 -16.56 -16.20 4.95
CA GLN A 363 -16.85 -17.49 5.58
C GLN A 363 -17.85 -17.35 6.74
N GLY A 364 -18.72 -16.33 6.70
CA GLY A 364 -19.68 -16.04 7.75
C GLY A 364 -19.12 -15.06 8.78
N ASP A 365 -18.55 -15.56 9.86
CA ASP A 365 -17.97 -14.77 10.95
C ASP A 365 -16.49 -14.41 10.74
N LYS A 366 -15.93 -14.80 9.59
CA LYS A 366 -14.55 -14.56 9.18
C LYS A 366 -14.50 -14.13 7.71
N VAL A 367 -13.59 -13.21 7.41
CA VAL A 367 -13.23 -12.87 6.03
C VAL A 367 -11.72 -12.83 5.89
N GLU A 368 -11.22 -13.46 4.84
CA GLU A 368 -9.80 -13.43 4.51
C GLU A 368 -9.59 -12.71 3.17
N ILE A 369 -8.66 -11.77 3.16
CA ILE A 369 -8.44 -10.82 2.08
C ILE A 369 -6.97 -10.91 1.66
N TRP A 370 -6.69 -11.09 0.38
CA TRP A 370 -5.36 -10.99 -0.21
C TRP A 370 -5.34 -9.87 -1.22
N GLY A 371 -4.33 -9.01 -1.16
CA GLY A 371 -4.20 -8.01 -2.18
C GLY A 371 -3.06 -7.02 -2.04
N PRO A 372 -2.96 -6.13 -3.04
CA PRO A 372 -1.92 -5.15 -3.14
C PRO A 372 -2.27 -3.94 -2.25
N ILE A 373 -2.17 -4.11 -0.93
CA ILE A 373 -2.79 -3.24 0.07
C ILE A 373 -1.76 -2.30 0.73
N GLN A 374 -2.07 -1.00 0.81
CA GLN A 374 -1.22 -0.01 1.50
C GLN A 374 -1.55 0.19 2.98
N ALA A 375 -2.80 -0.03 3.38
CA ALA A 375 -3.34 0.29 4.70
C ALA A 375 -4.22 -0.85 5.22
N PRO A 376 -3.62 -1.98 5.64
CA PRO A 376 -4.39 -3.15 6.06
C PRO A 376 -5.25 -2.86 7.30
N ASP A 377 -4.76 -2.02 8.22
CA ASP A 377 -5.49 -1.63 9.44
C ASP A 377 -6.77 -0.82 9.14
N TRP A 378 -6.77 -0.03 8.05
CA TRP A 378 -7.96 0.68 7.59
C TRP A 378 -8.97 -0.28 6.97
N ILE A 379 -8.51 -1.25 6.18
CA ILE A 379 -9.38 -2.28 5.59
C ILE A 379 -9.99 -3.14 6.69
N GLN A 380 -9.21 -3.56 7.68
CA GLN A 380 -9.72 -4.35 8.81
C GLN A 380 -10.84 -3.65 9.55
N GLY A 381 -10.63 -2.38 9.92
CA GLY A 381 -11.67 -1.59 10.60
C GLY A 381 -12.91 -1.42 9.72
N PHE A 382 -12.71 -1.01 8.47
CA PHE A 382 -13.81 -0.74 7.55
C PHE A 382 -14.67 -1.98 7.26
N ILE A 383 -14.04 -3.12 6.97
CA ILE A 383 -14.76 -4.37 6.69
C ILE A 383 -15.44 -4.92 7.94
N SER A 384 -14.81 -4.76 9.12
CA SER A 384 -15.42 -5.10 10.41
C SER A 384 -16.72 -4.33 10.62
N ASP A 385 -16.68 -3.00 10.42
CA ASP A 385 -17.84 -2.12 10.59
C ASP A 385 -18.94 -2.40 9.55
N GLU A 386 -18.59 -2.48 8.26
CA GLU A 386 -19.56 -2.63 7.18
C GLU A 386 -20.20 -4.03 7.11
N MET A 387 -19.47 -5.08 7.50
CA MET A 387 -19.95 -6.46 7.41
C MET A 387 -20.36 -7.05 8.76
N GLY A 388 -20.20 -6.32 9.87
CA GLY A 388 -20.51 -6.79 11.22
C GLY A 388 -19.65 -7.97 11.67
N ILE A 389 -18.40 -8.04 11.20
CA ILE A 389 -17.44 -9.10 11.52
C ILE A 389 -16.49 -8.59 12.60
N ASP A 390 -16.11 -9.42 13.57
CA ASP A 390 -15.07 -9.04 14.54
C ASP A 390 -13.77 -8.66 13.81
N LYS A 391 -13.14 -7.56 14.20
CA LYS A 391 -11.93 -7.07 13.54
C LYS A 391 -10.79 -8.10 13.51
N ASP A 392 -10.65 -8.92 14.55
CA ASP A 392 -9.63 -9.97 14.61
C ASP A 392 -9.94 -11.13 13.63
N ASN A 393 -11.20 -11.27 13.20
CA ASN A 393 -11.64 -12.20 12.17
C ASN A 393 -11.58 -11.62 10.74
N VAL A 394 -11.17 -10.36 10.58
CA VAL A 394 -10.85 -9.75 9.29
C VAL A 394 -9.36 -9.92 9.03
N ILE A 395 -8.99 -10.97 8.29
CA ILE A 395 -7.61 -11.33 8.02
C ILE A 395 -7.15 -10.66 6.72
N VAL A 396 -6.13 -9.79 6.81
CA VAL A 396 -5.59 -9.07 5.64
C VAL A 396 -4.16 -9.50 5.33
N ASN A 397 -4.00 -10.12 4.19
CA ASN A 397 -2.78 -10.71 3.66
C ASN A 397 -2.19 -9.82 2.55
N LEU A 398 -1.05 -9.19 2.83
CA LEU A 398 -0.41 -8.28 1.87
C LEU A 398 0.36 -9.07 0.80
N THR A 399 0.29 -8.59 -0.44
CA THR A 399 1.13 -9.02 -1.56
C THR A 399 2.12 -7.91 -1.95
N PHE A 400 3.00 -8.17 -2.93
CA PHE A 400 3.59 -7.06 -3.66
C PHE A 400 2.49 -6.26 -4.37
N LEU A 401 2.77 -4.98 -4.68
CA LEU A 401 1.83 -4.11 -5.35
C LEU A 401 2.48 -3.34 -6.50
N GLY A 402 1.80 -3.28 -7.64
CA GLY A 402 2.29 -2.64 -8.87
C GLY A 402 2.04 -1.14 -8.93
N GLY A 403 2.52 -0.42 -7.90
CA GLY A 403 2.27 1.01 -7.69
C GLY A 403 1.00 1.24 -6.87
N GLY A 404 1.06 2.20 -5.94
CA GLY A 404 -0.07 2.53 -5.06
C GLY A 404 -0.47 4.00 -5.12
N PHE A 405 0.52 4.90 -4.98
CA PHE A 405 0.35 6.36 -5.06
C PHE A 405 -0.76 6.95 -4.15
N GLY A 406 -1.28 6.18 -3.18
CA GLY A 406 -2.41 6.52 -2.33
C GLY A 406 -3.68 5.72 -2.63
N ARG A 407 -3.88 5.27 -3.88
CA ARG A 407 -5.09 4.56 -4.33
C ARG A 407 -5.33 3.25 -3.61
N LYS A 408 -4.26 2.48 -3.38
CA LYS A 408 -4.31 1.14 -2.77
C LYS A 408 -4.41 1.18 -1.23
N ALA A 409 -4.54 2.37 -0.64
CA ALA A 409 -4.93 2.55 0.75
C ALA A 409 -6.46 2.61 0.94
N PHE A 410 -7.23 2.71 -0.15
CA PHE A 410 -8.68 2.84 -0.06
C PHE A 410 -9.36 1.48 0.11
N THR A 411 -10.54 1.53 0.72
CA THR A 411 -11.26 0.36 1.22
C THR A 411 -12.37 -0.11 0.27
N ASP A 412 -12.58 0.59 -0.84
CA ASP A 412 -13.64 0.34 -1.80
C ASP A 412 -13.45 -0.98 -2.57
N TYR A 413 -12.27 -1.20 -3.16
CA TYR A 413 -12.02 -2.40 -3.96
C TYR A 413 -11.92 -3.71 -3.13
N PRO A 414 -11.38 -3.74 -1.88
CA PRO A 414 -11.45 -4.93 -1.04
C PRO A 414 -12.87 -5.20 -0.55
N HIS A 415 -13.63 -4.15 -0.22
CA HIS A 415 -15.03 -4.28 0.19
C HIS A 415 -15.88 -4.88 -0.93
N GLU A 416 -15.70 -4.42 -2.17
CA GLU A 416 -16.38 -4.99 -3.33
C GLU A 416 -16.09 -6.49 -3.49
N ALA A 417 -14.83 -6.91 -3.37
CA ALA A 417 -14.48 -8.33 -3.42
C ALA A 417 -15.14 -9.14 -2.28
N CYS A 418 -15.22 -8.56 -1.07
CA CYS A 418 -15.85 -9.20 0.09
C CYS A 418 -17.36 -9.39 -0.11
N LEU A 419 -18.07 -8.37 -0.61
CA LEU A 419 -19.52 -8.45 -0.88
C LEU A 419 -19.84 -9.50 -1.95
N ILE A 420 -19.05 -9.56 -3.02
CA ILE A 420 -19.22 -10.56 -4.07
C ILE A 420 -18.93 -11.96 -3.51
N SER A 421 -17.87 -12.13 -2.71
CA SER A 421 -17.57 -13.41 -2.06
C SER A 421 -18.68 -13.83 -1.09
N GLN A 422 -19.23 -12.90 -0.30
CA GLN A 422 -20.35 -13.15 0.60
C GLN A 422 -21.57 -13.68 -0.14
N LYS A 423 -21.94 -13.07 -1.27
CA LYS A 423 -23.09 -13.52 -2.07
C LYS A 423 -22.83 -14.89 -2.73
N MET A 424 -21.62 -15.09 -3.25
CA MET A 424 -21.29 -16.31 -4.02
C MET A 424 -20.93 -17.51 -3.13
N GLY A 425 -20.56 -17.29 -1.88
CA GLY A 425 -20.17 -18.36 -0.94
C GLY A 425 -18.86 -19.07 -1.30
N VAL A 426 -18.01 -18.44 -2.14
CA VAL A 426 -16.72 -18.97 -2.59
C VAL A 426 -15.66 -17.85 -2.62
N PRO A 427 -14.36 -18.18 -2.69
CA PRO A 427 -13.34 -17.18 -2.91
C PRO A 427 -13.55 -16.43 -4.23
N ILE A 428 -13.41 -15.10 -4.20
CA ILE A 428 -13.56 -14.23 -5.37
C ILE A 428 -12.29 -13.43 -5.60
N GLN A 429 -11.73 -13.50 -6.79
CA GLN A 429 -10.76 -12.53 -7.28
C GLN A 429 -11.45 -11.47 -8.14
N LEU A 430 -11.57 -10.26 -7.59
CA LEU A 430 -12.03 -9.07 -8.28
C LEU A 430 -10.89 -8.45 -9.07
N LEU A 431 -11.16 -8.04 -10.31
CA LEU A 431 -10.28 -7.20 -11.12
C LEU A 431 -11.06 -6.05 -11.75
N TRP A 432 -10.55 -4.83 -11.55
CA TRP A 432 -10.96 -3.67 -12.34
C TRP A 432 -10.15 -3.62 -13.62
N THR A 433 -10.79 -3.35 -14.75
CA THR A 433 -10.02 -3.14 -15.98
C THR A 433 -9.24 -1.82 -15.91
N ARG A 434 -8.31 -1.59 -16.85
CA ARG A 434 -7.59 -0.32 -16.90
C ARG A 434 -8.55 0.86 -17.08
N GLU A 435 -9.59 0.68 -17.88
CA GLU A 435 -10.62 1.69 -18.13
C GLU A 435 -11.39 2.01 -16.85
N ASP A 436 -11.74 0.99 -16.05
CA ASP A 436 -12.40 1.17 -14.76
C ASP A 436 -11.49 1.91 -13.77
N ASP A 437 -10.23 1.47 -13.60
CA ASP A 437 -9.25 2.13 -12.72
C ASP A 437 -9.03 3.61 -13.06
N MET A 438 -9.13 3.96 -14.34
CA MET A 438 -9.00 5.33 -14.82
C MET A 438 -10.26 6.18 -14.63
N THR A 439 -11.45 5.58 -14.57
CA THR A 439 -12.75 6.29 -14.61
C THR A 439 -13.55 6.24 -13.31
N GLN A 440 -13.25 5.29 -12.41
CA GLN A 440 -14.07 5.04 -11.22
C GLN A 440 -13.52 5.67 -9.93
N GLY A 441 -12.31 6.26 -9.97
CA GLY A 441 -11.73 6.97 -8.82
C GLY A 441 -11.70 6.13 -7.54
N PRO A 442 -11.62 6.75 -6.35
CA PRO A 442 -11.43 8.18 -6.11
C PRO A 442 -10.11 8.77 -6.65
N TYR A 443 -10.13 10.05 -7.00
CA TYR A 443 -9.01 10.79 -7.57
C TYR A 443 -8.31 11.68 -6.54
N ARG A 444 -7.05 12.04 -6.79
CA ARG A 444 -6.47 13.22 -6.14
C ARG A 444 -7.33 14.45 -6.51
N PRO A 445 -7.84 15.23 -5.56
CA PRO A 445 -8.73 16.35 -5.84
C PRO A 445 -8.10 17.43 -6.72
N GLY A 446 -8.91 18.00 -7.60
CA GLY A 446 -8.59 19.27 -8.25
C GLY A 446 -8.87 20.44 -7.30
N ILE A 447 -7.85 21.27 -7.04
CA ILE A 447 -7.90 22.37 -6.06
C ILE A 447 -7.43 23.66 -6.72
N SER A 448 -8.16 24.75 -6.45
CA SER A 448 -7.75 26.12 -6.79
C SER A 448 -7.17 26.82 -5.57
N TYR A 449 -6.18 27.68 -5.78
CA TYR A 449 -5.50 28.44 -4.75
C TYR A 449 -5.48 29.92 -5.10
N ARG A 450 -5.63 30.76 -4.09
CA ARG A 450 -5.39 32.20 -4.17
C ARG A 450 -4.28 32.56 -3.19
N CYS A 451 -3.17 33.03 -3.74
CA CYS A 451 -2.00 33.45 -3.00
C CYS A 451 -1.85 34.96 -3.12
N GLU A 452 -1.83 35.65 -1.98
CA GLU A 452 -1.59 37.09 -1.88
C GLU A 452 -0.30 37.31 -1.10
N GLY A 453 0.51 38.27 -1.51
CA GLY A 453 1.73 38.61 -0.79
C GLY A 453 2.22 40.02 -1.05
N VAL A 454 3.09 40.49 -0.16
CA VAL A 454 3.81 41.76 -0.29
C VAL A 454 5.29 41.46 -0.17
N VAL A 455 6.09 42.01 -1.09
CA VAL A 455 7.54 41.91 -1.07
C VAL A 455 8.12 43.32 -0.94
N GLU A 456 8.89 43.52 0.12
CA GLU A 456 9.57 44.77 0.46
C GLU A 456 11.05 44.47 0.70
N ASP A 457 11.93 45.22 0.05
CA ASP A 457 13.39 45.05 0.15
C ASP A 457 13.89 43.62 -0.10
N GLY A 458 13.22 42.89 -1.00
CA GLY A 458 13.54 41.50 -1.35
C GLY A 458 13.04 40.46 -0.33
N MET A 459 12.30 40.90 0.69
CA MET A 459 11.76 40.05 1.76
C MET A 459 10.23 40.00 1.70
N ILE A 460 9.64 38.87 2.08
CA ILE A 460 8.19 38.72 2.17
C ILE A 460 7.71 39.38 3.47
N SER A 461 6.99 40.51 3.37
CA SER A 461 6.41 41.20 4.53
C SER A 461 5.01 40.70 4.89
N ALA A 462 4.28 40.15 3.92
CA ALA A 462 3.05 39.39 4.17
C ALA A 462 2.85 38.28 3.14
N TYR A 463 2.24 37.17 3.58
CA TYR A 463 1.79 36.09 2.72
C TYR A 463 0.50 35.49 3.26
N LYS A 464 -0.50 35.36 2.38
CA LYS A 464 -1.78 34.74 2.66
C LYS A 464 -2.11 33.77 1.53
N ALA A 465 -2.42 32.52 1.87
CA ALA A 465 -2.86 31.51 0.92
C ALA A 465 -4.22 30.97 1.34
N ARG A 466 -5.17 30.97 0.40
CA ARG A 466 -6.44 30.26 0.52
C ARG A 466 -6.53 29.17 -0.52
N MET A 467 -7.27 28.11 -0.21
CA MET A 467 -7.55 27.02 -1.14
C MET A 467 -9.04 26.69 -1.12
N SER A 468 -9.55 26.29 -2.28
CA SER A 468 -10.93 25.85 -2.47
C SER A 468 -10.92 24.58 -3.31
N GLY A 469 -11.48 23.50 -2.79
CA GLY A 469 -11.49 22.18 -3.42
C GLY A 469 -12.07 21.10 -2.54
N GLN A 470 -12.14 19.88 -3.06
CA GLN A 470 -12.60 18.72 -2.28
C GLN A 470 -11.55 18.33 -1.23
N ASN A 471 -12.02 17.91 -0.06
CA ASN A 471 -11.21 17.36 1.02
C ASN A 471 -11.60 15.89 1.23
N ILE A 472 -10.63 14.97 1.10
CA ILE A 472 -10.88 13.53 1.20
C ILE A 472 -11.29 13.14 2.63
N ASP A 473 -10.76 13.79 3.66
CA ASP A 473 -11.13 13.45 5.04
C ASP A 473 -12.51 13.99 5.42
N HIS A 474 -12.89 15.11 4.84
CA HIS A 474 -14.30 15.52 4.85
C HIS A 474 -15.14 14.52 4.06
N TRP A 475 -14.65 13.92 2.99
CA TRP A 475 -15.44 12.89 2.32
C TRP A 475 -15.52 11.56 3.10
N ARG A 476 -14.54 11.26 3.95
CA ARG A 476 -14.47 10.05 4.81
C ARG A 476 -15.19 10.17 6.16
N SER A 477 -15.62 11.36 6.54
CA SER A 477 -16.27 11.60 7.84
C SER A 477 -17.31 12.70 7.69
N ASP A 478 -18.21 12.90 8.66
CA ASP A 478 -19.16 14.02 8.58
C ASP A 478 -18.60 15.34 9.16
N LYS A 479 -17.34 15.31 9.64
CA LYS A 479 -16.67 16.48 10.21
C LYS A 479 -16.26 17.45 9.10
N ARG A 480 -16.68 18.71 9.20
CA ARG A 480 -16.43 19.78 8.21
C ARG A 480 -15.77 21.02 8.80
N ASP A 481 -15.55 21.02 10.11
CA ASP A 481 -15.09 22.14 10.94
C ASP A 481 -13.57 22.23 11.07
N VAL A 482 -12.84 21.21 10.62
CA VAL A 482 -11.38 21.17 10.68
C VAL A 482 -10.76 21.60 9.35
N ALA A 483 -9.90 22.61 9.40
CA ALA A 483 -9.15 23.12 8.25
C ALA A 483 -8.19 22.07 7.69
N ASN A 484 -8.19 21.88 6.38
CA ASN A 484 -7.23 20.99 5.70
C ASN A 484 -5.79 21.52 5.88
N ARG A 485 -4.92 20.72 6.52
CA ARG A 485 -3.50 21.05 6.71
C ARG A 485 -2.60 20.57 5.58
N ASN A 486 -3.13 19.80 4.62
CA ASN A 486 -2.39 19.32 3.45
C ASN A 486 -2.90 19.99 2.19
N THR A 487 -2.04 20.85 1.65
CA THR A 487 -2.36 21.69 0.52
C THR A 487 -2.32 20.97 -0.82
N SER A 488 -1.95 19.68 -0.91
CA SER A 488 -1.77 19.00 -2.21
C SER A 488 -2.39 17.61 -2.34
N GLU A 489 -2.55 16.87 -1.23
CA GLU A 489 -3.04 15.47 -1.23
C GLU A 489 -4.51 15.34 -0.78
N GLY A 490 -5.11 16.40 -0.22
CA GLY A 490 -6.50 16.39 0.22
C GLY A 490 -6.77 15.70 1.57
N PHE A 491 -5.74 15.34 2.33
CA PHE A 491 -5.84 14.73 3.67
C PHE A 491 -5.49 15.72 4.81
N LEU A 492 -6.28 15.82 5.86
CA LEU A 492 -5.86 16.32 7.16
C LEU A 492 -4.70 15.46 7.70
N LYS A 493 -3.56 16.09 8.00
CA LYS A 493 -2.57 15.48 8.92
C LYS A 493 -2.83 15.95 10.34
#